data_AF-A0A2V6TTP7-F1
#
_entry.id   AF-A0A2V6TTP7-F1
#
_cell.length_a   1.000
_cell.length_b   1.000
_cell.length_c   1.000
_cell.angle_alpha   90.00
_cell.angle_beta   90.00
_cell.angle_gamma   90.00
#
_symmetry.space_group_name_H-M   'P 1'
#
loop_
_entity.id
_entity.type
_entity.pdbx_description
1 polymer ?
#
loop_
_entity_poly.entity_id
_entity_poly.type
_entity_poly.pdbx_seq_one_letter_code
_entity_poly.pdbx_strand_id
1 'polypeptide(L)'
;MKELVFALEFRGRAGAVAGVEGKRRSRSVAPSQALSSVMTAAAVEGGVERLTGDEAVLEAEVSIVDESTFTETGTIRYGQAGGITFATLGKGVVVPSDVPGVRRGAVMWKVTGGDGRFAGAHGIITSNFAVSPDGKVVDNHYARIYLPH
;
A
#
# COMPACT_ATOMS: atom_id res chain seq x y z
N MET A 1 -21.73 -2.66 12.43
CA MET A 1 -20.91 -2.85 11.21
C MET A 1 -20.64 -1.50 10.59
N LYS A 2 -19.39 -1.06 10.69
CA LYS A 2 -18.93 0.25 10.27
C LYS A 2 -18.08 0.11 9.01
N GLU A 3 -18.39 0.88 7.97
CA GLU A 3 -17.55 0.98 6.78
C GLU A 3 -16.50 2.09 6.96
N LEU A 4 -15.27 1.78 6.60
CA LEU A 4 -14.16 2.71 6.49
C LEU A 4 -13.71 2.79 5.04
N VAL A 5 -13.73 3.99 4.48
CA VAL A 5 -13.18 4.27 3.14
C VAL A 5 -12.17 5.40 3.28
N PHE A 6 -10.90 5.13 2.94
CA PHE A 6 -9.83 6.11 3.09
C PHE A 6 -8.67 5.83 2.13
N ALA A 7 -7.85 6.86 1.91
CA ALA A 7 -6.66 6.80 1.08
C ALA A 7 -5.42 7.14 1.90
N LEU A 8 -4.28 6.52 1.58
CA LEU A 8 -2.98 6.84 2.16
C LEU A 8 -1.90 6.75 1.08
N GLU A 9 -1.03 7.74 1.02
CA GLU A 9 0.25 7.62 0.31
C GLU A 9 1.31 7.11 1.30
N PHE A 10 1.84 5.93 1.00
CA PHE A 10 2.97 5.32 1.70
C PHE A 10 4.27 5.63 0.96
N ARG A 11 5.32 5.96 1.73
CA ARG A 11 6.68 6.18 1.21
C ARG A 11 7.66 5.28 1.94
N GLY A 12 8.54 4.63 1.19
CA GLY A 12 9.39 3.61 1.77
C GLY A 12 10.46 3.06 0.86
N ARG A 13 10.89 1.84 1.15
CA ARG A 13 11.87 1.10 0.37
C ARG A 13 11.46 -0.36 0.20
N ALA A 14 11.83 -0.93 -0.95
CA ALA A 14 11.72 -2.35 -1.24
C ALA A 14 13.06 -2.90 -1.73
N GLY A 15 13.49 -4.03 -1.17
CA GLY A 15 14.77 -4.66 -1.48
C GLY A 15 14.68 -6.18 -1.50
N ALA A 16 15.67 -6.82 -2.13
CA ALA A 16 15.80 -8.27 -2.08
C ALA A 16 16.06 -8.76 -0.65
N VAL A 17 15.56 -9.93 -0.31
CA VAL A 17 15.91 -10.61 0.94
C VAL A 17 17.22 -11.37 0.72
N ALA A 18 18.23 -11.09 1.55
CA ALA A 18 19.53 -11.73 1.43
C ALA A 18 19.41 -13.25 1.52
N GLY A 19 19.97 -13.96 0.54
CA GLY A 19 19.99 -15.43 0.51
C GLY A 19 18.68 -16.11 0.09
N VAL A 20 17.65 -15.37 -0.33
CA VAL A 20 16.38 -15.94 -0.80
C VAL A 20 16.03 -15.41 -2.19
N GLU A 21 16.22 -16.25 -3.21
CA GLU A 21 15.89 -15.90 -4.59
C GLU A 21 14.39 -15.64 -4.76
N GLY A 22 14.03 -14.64 -5.57
CA GLY A 22 12.63 -14.30 -5.85
C GLY A 22 11.88 -13.65 -4.68
N LYS A 23 12.47 -13.53 -3.49
CA LYS A 23 11.84 -12.91 -2.31
C LYS A 23 12.33 -11.49 -2.08
N ARG A 24 11.40 -10.58 -1.87
CA ARG A 24 11.69 -9.17 -1.51
C ARG A 24 10.95 -8.81 -0.22
N ARG A 25 11.45 -7.79 0.47
CA ARG A 25 10.76 -7.17 1.59
C ARG A 25 10.59 -5.69 1.30
N SER A 26 9.42 -5.17 1.63
CA SER A 26 9.15 -3.74 1.60
C SER A 26 8.78 -3.25 2.99
N ARG A 27 9.17 -2.00 3.26
CA ARG A 27 8.70 -1.24 4.41
C ARG A 27 8.43 0.18 3.97
N SER A 28 7.22 0.65 4.23
CA SER A 28 6.77 2.00 3.90
C SER A 28 5.97 2.61 5.04
N VAL A 29 5.95 3.93 5.10
CA VAL A 29 5.28 4.70 6.15
C VAL A 29 4.38 5.75 5.50
N ALA A 30 3.20 5.94 6.06
CA ALA A 30 2.25 6.96 5.67
C ALA A 30 1.87 7.77 6.92
N PRO A 31 2.16 9.08 7.01
CA PRO A 31 1.66 9.86 8.12
C PRO A 31 0.14 10.02 8.02
N SER A 32 -0.47 10.49 9.12
CA SER A 32 -1.80 11.10 9.05
C SER A 32 -1.80 12.17 7.96
N GLN A 33 -2.76 12.10 7.04
CA GLN A 33 -2.74 12.89 5.81
C GLN A 33 -4.14 13.15 5.27
N ALA A 34 -4.28 14.21 4.47
CA ALA A 34 -5.42 14.44 3.59
C ALA A 34 -4.98 14.27 2.13
N LEU A 35 -5.67 13.38 1.41
CA LEU A 35 -5.54 13.27 -0.04
C LEU A 35 -6.65 14.10 -0.68
N SER A 36 -6.29 14.99 -1.59
CA SER A 36 -7.24 15.81 -2.35
C SER A 36 -7.09 15.58 -3.85
N SER A 37 -8.20 15.74 -4.57
CA SER A 37 -8.23 15.83 -6.02
C SER A 37 -9.09 17.04 -6.38
N VAL A 38 -8.47 18.01 -7.05
CA VAL A 38 -9.13 19.26 -7.45
C VAL A 38 -9.24 19.26 -8.97
N MET A 39 -10.46 19.36 -9.46
CA MET A 39 -10.77 19.39 -10.89
C MET A 39 -11.23 20.79 -11.27
N THR A 40 -10.49 21.43 -12.16
CA THR A 40 -10.85 22.73 -12.74
C THR A 40 -10.99 22.56 -14.26
N ALA A 41 -11.46 23.61 -14.93
CA ALA A 41 -11.45 23.62 -16.39
C ALA A 41 -10.03 23.54 -16.99
N ALA A 42 -9.00 23.93 -16.23
CA ALA A 42 -7.62 23.99 -16.68
C ALA A 42 -6.81 22.73 -16.35
N ALA A 43 -7.12 22.04 -15.24
CA ALA A 43 -6.29 20.95 -14.74
C ALA A 43 -7.04 19.99 -13.81
N VAL A 44 -6.46 18.80 -13.64
CA VAL A 44 -6.73 17.89 -12.53
C VAL A 44 -5.49 17.84 -11.66
N GLU A 45 -5.61 18.28 -10.41
CA GLU A 45 -4.51 18.37 -9.46
C GLU A 45 -4.73 17.42 -8.29
N GLY A 46 -3.68 16.71 -7.91
CA GLY A 46 -3.65 15.88 -6.71
C GLY A 46 -2.81 16.53 -5.63
N GLY A 47 -3.21 16.38 -4.36
CA GLY A 47 -2.46 16.90 -3.22
C GLY A 47 -2.43 15.91 -2.07
N VAL A 48 -1.28 15.83 -1.40
CA VAL A 48 -1.13 15.12 -0.12
C VAL A 48 -0.68 16.14 0.91
N GLU A 49 -1.55 16.46 1.85
CA GLU A 49 -1.24 17.29 3.00
C GLU A 49 -0.93 16.42 4.21
N ARG A 50 0.21 16.65 4.87
CA ARG A 50 0.54 15.98 6.13
C ARG A 50 -0.25 16.63 7.27
N LEU A 51 -0.96 15.80 8.04
CA LEU A 51 -1.72 16.22 9.21
C LEU A 51 -1.02 15.80 10.51
N THR A 52 -1.42 16.41 11.62
CA THR A 52 -1.00 15.98 12.96
C THR A 52 -1.71 14.67 13.33
N GLY A 53 -0.94 13.67 13.76
CA GLY A 53 -1.46 12.38 14.20
C GLY A 53 -0.39 11.29 14.15
N ASP A 54 -0.83 10.05 14.34
CA ASP A 54 0.01 8.86 14.20
C ASP A 54 0.40 8.61 12.73
N GLU A 55 1.33 7.68 12.54
CA GLU A 55 1.72 7.16 11.23
C GLU A 55 1.26 5.71 11.06
N ALA A 56 0.92 5.35 9.83
CA ALA A 56 0.72 3.99 9.41
C ALA A 56 2.03 3.38 8.89
N VAL A 57 2.30 2.12 9.25
CA VAL A 57 3.49 1.37 8.83
C VAL A 57 3.05 0.13 8.07
N LEU A 58 3.45 0.03 6.81
CA LEU A 58 3.32 -1.15 5.95
C LEU A 58 4.62 -1.95 6.01
N GLU A 59 4.49 -3.24 6.26
CA GLU A 59 5.54 -4.23 6.05
C GLU A 59 5.00 -5.39 5.22
N ALA A 60 5.68 -5.73 4.13
CA ALA A 60 5.25 -6.82 3.25
C ALA A 60 6.42 -7.71 2.82
N GLU A 61 6.12 -9.00 2.68
CA GLU A 61 6.95 -9.96 1.97
C GLU A 61 6.38 -10.17 0.58
N VAL A 62 7.25 -10.02 -0.43
CA VAL A 62 6.92 -10.11 -1.84
C VAL A 62 7.55 -11.35 -2.43
N SER A 63 6.76 -12.14 -3.14
CA SER A 63 7.22 -13.30 -3.91
C SER A 63 7.00 -13.01 -5.39
N ILE A 64 8.09 -12.99 -6.15
CA ILE A 64 8.06 -12.83 -7.61
C ILE A 64 7.46 -14.11 -8.20
N VAL A 65 6.46 -13.97 -9.06
CA VAL A 65 5.81 -15.09 -9.76
C VAL A 65 6.38 -15.24 -11.17
N ASP A 66 6.58 -14.11 -11.86
CA ASP A 66 7.25 -14.02 -13.15
C ASP A 66 7.87 -12.62 -13.34
N GLU A 67 8.37 -12.30 -14.54
CA GLU A 67 9.02 -11.02 -14.85
C GLU A 67 8.17 -9.77 -14.56
N SER A 68 6.85 -9.92 -14.58
CA SER A 68 5.88 -8.84 -14.48
C SER A 68 4.84 -9.02 -13.39
N THR A 69 4.77 -10.18 -12.75
CA THR A 69 3.76 -10.47 -11.72
C THR A 69 4.37 -10.96 -10.40
N PHE A 70 3.65 -10.69 -9.31
CA PHE A 70 4.08 -11.03 -7.96
C PHE A 70 2.88 -11.24 -7.04
N THR A 71 3.14 -11.80 -5.86
CA THR A 71 2.18 -11.89 -4.75
C THR A 71 2.82 -11.38 -3.47
N GLU A 72 2.00 -10.91 -2.54
CA GLU A 72 2.45 -10.33 -1.27
C GLU A 72 1.55 -10.77 -0.13
N THR A 73 2.18 -10.85 1.04
CA THR A 73 1.48 -10.88 2.33
C THR A 73 2.16 -9.91 3.26
N GLY A 74 1.41 -9.35 4.20
CA GLY A 74 1.98 -8.35 5.07
C GLY A 74 1.03 -7.83 6.13
N THR A 75 1.48 -6.77 6.78
CA THR A 75 0.76 -6.07 7.83
C THR A 75 0.74 -4.58 7.57
N ILE A 76 -0.36 -3.93 7.94
CA ILE A 76 -0.42 -2.48 8.09
C ILE A 76 -0.79 -2.16 9.53
N ARG A 77 0.06 -1.42 10.22
CA ARG A 77 -0.19 -0.87 11.57
C ARG A 77 -0.62 0.57 11.42
N TYR A 78 -1.76 0.97 11.98
CA TYR A 78 -2.29 2.32 11.95
C TYR A 78 -2.11 3.00 13.31
N GLY A 79 -0.86 3.32 13.67
CA GLY A 79 -0.53 3.90 14.97
C GLY A 79 -1.05 3.09 16.15
N GLN A 80 -1.61 3.78 17.14
CA GLN A 80 -2.21 3.16 18.33
C GLN A 80 -3.58 2.51 18.06
N ALA A 81 -4.16 2.68 16.87
CA ALA A 81 -5.46 2.09 16.55
C ALA A 81 -5.40 0.57 16.36
N GLY A 82 -4.21 -0.02 16.17
CA GLY A 82 -4.03 -1.44 15.86
C GLY A 82 -3.62 -1.64 14.40
N GLY A 83 -3.89 -2.81 13.84
CA GLY A 83 -3.50 -3.11 12.47
C GLY A 83 -4.29 -4.23 11.81
N ILE A 84 -3.94 -4.47 10.56
CA ILE A 84 -4.50 -5.53 9.72
C ILE A 84 -3.40 -6.44 9.19
N THR A 85 -3.76 -7.69 8.90
CA THR A 85 -3.00 -8.57 8.02
C THR A 85 -3.67 -8.61 6.66
N PHE A 86 -2.88 -8.80 5.60
CA PHE A 86 -3.42 -8.90 4.25
C PHE A 86 -2.66 -9.93 3.41
N ALA A 87 -3.32 -10.34 2.33
CA ALA A 87 -2.72 -11.16 1.27
C ALA A 87 -3.20 -10.67 -0.10
N THR A 88 -2.38 -10.83 -1.14
CA THR A 88 -2.76 -10.49 -2.51
C THR A 88 -4.03 -11.20 -2.93
N LEU A 89 -4.96 -10.42 -3.50
CA LEU A 89 -6.13 -10.90 -4.20
C LEU A 89 -5.77 -11.04 -5.69
N GLY A 90 -5.53 -12.27 -6.14
CA GLY A 90 -5.05 -12.55 -7.50
C GLY A 90 -3.54 -12.40 -7.62
N LYS A 91 -3.07 -11.45 -8.41
CA LYS A 91 -1.65 -11.12 -8.59
C LYS A 91 -1.46 -9.61 -8.65
N GLY A 92 -0.33 -9.15 -8.15
CA GLY A 92 0.18 -7.81 -8.45
C GLY A 92 0.88 -7.81 -9.81
N VAL A 93 0.93 -6.64 -10.44
CA VAL A 93 1.62 -6.43 -11.72
C VAL A 93 2.64 -5.31 -11.60
N VAL A 94 3.78 -5.46 -12.26
CA VAL A 94 4.84 -4.45 -12.40
C VAL A 94 5.16 -4.28 -13.88
N VAL A 95 4.94 -3.08 -14.40
CA VAL A 95 5.21 -2.72 -15.78
C VAL A 95 6.32 -1.68 -15.88
N PRO A 96 6.96 -1.53 -17.05
CA PRO A 96 7.81 -0.39 -17.34
C PRO A 96 7.06 0.94 -17.18
N SER A 97 7.80 2.00 -16.82
CA SER A 97 7.33 3.38 -16.86
C SER A 97 7.99 4.12 -18.01
N ASP A 98 7.31 5.16 -18.50
CA ASP A 98 7.88 6.12 -19.46
C ASP A 98 8.88 7.08 -18.77
N VAL A 99 8.93 7.06 -17.43
CA VAL A 99 9.95 7.73 -16.63
C VAL A 99 11.19 6.83 -16.54
N PRO A 100 12.38 7.28 -17.00
CA PRO A 100 13.59 6.46 -17.04
C PRO A 100 13.93 5.82 -15.69
N GLY A 101 14.11 4.50 -15.68
CA GLY A 101 14.49 3.72 -14.50
C GLY A 101 13.37 3.47 -13.49
N VAL A 102 12.20 4.10 -13.62
CA VAL A 102 11.07 3.85 -12.72
C VAL A 102 10.27 2.66 -13.21
N ARG A 103 9.87 1.78 -12.29
CA ARG A 103 8.83 0.77 -12.52
C ARG A 103 7.54 1.23 -11.87
N ARG A 104 6.40 0.95 -12.50
CA ARG A 104 5.07 1.21 -11.92
C ARG A 104 4.29 -0.08 -11.82
N GLY A 105 3.35 -0.14 -10.89
CA GLY A 105 2.58 -1.35 -10.68
C GLY A 105 1.29 -1.10 -9.94
N ALA A 106 0.50 -2.17 -9.86
CA ALA A 106 -0.72 -2.19 -9.09
C ALA A 106 -0.93 -3.57 -8.48
N VAL A 107 -1.55 -3.60 -7.31
CA VAL A 107 -1.92 -4.83 -6.62
C VAL A 107 -3.19 -4.59 -5.81
N MET A 108 -3.98 -5.64 -5.63
CA MET A 108 -5.10 -5.64 -4.70
C MET A 108 -4.80 -6.60 -3.56
N TRP A 109 -5.18 -6.23 -2.35
CA TRP A 109 -5.06 -7.08 -1.17
C TRP A 109 -6.42 -7.31 -0.54
N LYS A 110 -6.65 -8.55 -0.12
CA LYS A 110 -7.74 -8.92 0.78
C LYS A 110 -7.25 -8.76 2.22
N VAL A 111 -8.03 -8.09 3.06
CA VAL A 111 -7.80 -8.07 4.51
C VAL A 111 -8.11 -9.46 5.06
N THR A 112 -7.14 -10.09 5.71
CA THR A 112 -7.22 -11.47 6.24
C THR A 112 -7.41 -11.53 7.74
N GLY A 113 -7.22 -10.41 8.44
CA GLY A 113 -7.39 -10.31 9.89
C GLY A 113 -7.07 -8.89 10.37
N GLY A 114 -7.32 -8.64 11.64
CA GLY A 114 -6.95 -7.40 12.29
C GLY A 114 -7.02 -7.47 13.81
N ASP A 115 -6.40 -6.48 14.45
CA ASP A 115 -6.31 -6.34 15.91
C ASP A 115 -6.62 -4.90 16.35
N GLY A 116 -6.73 -4.69 17.67
CA GLY A 116 -7.12 -3.38 18.22
C GLY A 116 -8.49 -2.94 17.70
N ARG A 117 -8.57 -1.71 17.17
CA ARG A 117 -9.78 -1.16 16.53
C ARG A 117 -10.12 -1.84 15.20
N PHE A 118 -9.21 -2.66 14.66
CA PHE A 118 -9.42 -3.46 13.45
C PHE A 118 -9.72 -4.94 13.77
N ALA A 119 -10.00 -5.28 15.04
CA ALA A 119 -10.38 -6.64 15.41
C ALA A 119 -11.60 -7.12 14.59
N GLY A 120 -11.43 -8.22 13.85
CA GLY A 120 -12.45 -8.79 12.96
C GLY A 120 -12.65 -8.03 11.64
N ALA A 121 -11.73 -7.13 11.26
CA ALA A 121 -11.79 -6.39 10.02
C ALA A 121 -11.71 -7.31 8.78
N HIS A 122 -12.45 -6.96 7.75
CA HIS A 122 -12.38 -7.58 6.42
C HIS A 122 -12.63 -6.50 5.35
N GLY A 123 -12.17 -6.75 4.12
CA GLY A 123 -12.28 -5.75 3.06
C GLY A 123 -11.20 -5.91 2.00
N ILE A 124 -11.07 -4.89 1.15
CA ILE A 124 -10.13 -4.84 0.04
C ILE A 124 -9.36 -3.52 0.10
N ILE A 125 -8.08 -3.59 -0.22
CA ILE A 125 -7.21 -2.44 -0.43
C ILE A 125 -6.65 -2.54 -1.84
N THR A 126 -6.73 -1.45 -2.61
CA THR A 126 -6.03 -1.33 -3.89
C THR A 126 -4.78 -0.48 -3.70
N SER A 127 -3.71 -0.84 -4.41
CA SER A 127 -2.43 -0.14 -4.41
C SER A 127 -2.05 0.22 -5.85
N ASN A 128 -1.58 1.46 -6.03
CA ASN A 128 -0.94 1.94 -7.24
C ASN A 128 0.40 2.57 -6.85
N PHE A 129 1.49 1.98 -7.32
CA PHE A 129 2.83 2.30 -6.81
C PHE A 129 3.85 2.55 -7.90
N ALA A 130 4.90 3.25 -7.52
CA ALA A 130 6.12 3.45 -8.29
C ALA A 130 7.33 3.02 -7.47
N VAL A 131 8.28 2.37 -8.13
CA VAL A 131 9.56 1.97 -7.55
C VAL A 131 10.70 2.55 -8.39
N SER A 132 11.60 3.28 -7.73
CA SER A 132 12.81 3.82 -8.36
C SER A 132 13.95 2.79 -8.44
N PRO A 133 15.01 3.04 -9.23
CA PRO A 133 16.16 2.14 -9.31
C PRO A 133 16.85 1.88 -7.96
N ASP A 134 16.89 2.90 -7.07
CA ASP A 134 17.45 2.80 -5.72
C ASP A 134 16.49 2.17 -4.70
N GLY A 135 15.37 1.61 -5.18
CA GLY A 135 14.40 0.85 -4.40
C GLY A 135 13.48 1.72 -3.55
N LYS A 136 13.41 3.05 -3.78
CA LYS A 136 12.40 3.89 -3.12
C LYS A 136 11.03 3.57 -3.69
N VAL A 137 10.05 3.54 -2.81
CA VAL A 137 8.66 3.21 -3.13
C VAL A 137 7.79 4.41 -2.78
N VAL A 138 6.92 4.79 -3.71
CA VAL A 138 5.73 5.61 -3.43
C VAL A 138 4.53 4.74 -3.78
N ASP A 139 3.63 4.52 -2.82
CA ASP A 139 2.55 3.55 -2.94
C ASP A 139 1.24 4.18 -2.45
N ASN A 140 0.31 4.38 -3.37
CA ASN A 140 -0.97 5.04 -3.13
C ASN A 140 -2.05 3.99 -2.90
N HIS A 141 -2.61 3.97 -1.70
CA HIS A 141 -3.63 3.02 -1.30
C HIS A 141 -5.02 3.65 -1.37
N TYR A 142 -6.02 2.86 -1.76
CA TYR A 142 -7.42 3.14 -1.49
C TYR A 142 -8.07 1.93 -0.82
N ALA A 143 -8.50 2.12 0.42
CA ALA A 143 -9.00 1.06 1.28
C ALA A 143 -10.51 1.15 1.42
N ARG A 144 -11.19 0.00 1.36
CA ARG A 144 -12.58 -0.18 1.80
C ARG A 144 -12.64 -1.35 2.77
N ILE A 145 -12.78 -1.03 4.06
CA ILE A 145 -12.68 -1.98 5.18
C ILE A 145 -13.96 -1.93 6.00
N TYR A 146 -14.46 -3.09 6.40
CA TYR A 146 -15.61 -3.24 7.27
C TYR A 146 -15.16 -3.72 8.65
N LEU A 147 -15.64 -3.03 9.69
CA LEU A 147 -15.44 -3.40 11.08
C LEU A 147 -16.74 -4.02 11.65
N PRO A 148 -16.64 -5.05 12.49
CA PRO A 148 -17.82 -5.74 13.02
C PRO A 148 -18.64 -4.85 13.97
N HIS A 149 -18.00 -3.87 14.62
CA HIS A 149 -18.62 -2.90 15.53
C HIS A 149 -18.82 -1.56 14.80
#